data_AF-A0A6I3BT95-F1
#
_entry.id   AF-A0A6I3BT95-F1
#
_cell.length_a   1.000
_cell.length_b   1.000
_cell.length_c   1.000
_cell.angle_alpha   90.00
_cell.angle_beta   90.00
_cell.angle_gamma   90.00
#
_symmetry.space_group_name_H-M   'P 1'
#
loop_
_entity.id
_entity.type
_entity.pdbx_description
1 polymer ?
#
loop_
_entity_poly.entity_id
_entity_poly.type
_entity_poly.pdbx_seq_one_letter_code
_entity_poly.pdbx_strand_id
1 'polypeptide(L)'
;MSAAPQTVRAHAKYVRSSAQKSRLVVDLIRGRSVPEARTILAFSTRAVSRDIDKVLRSAVANAETNLGWNGDDLVVQAAFVDEGPTLKRWSPRARGRVNQILKRTSHITILVAQADGVPVKPAAAAAPATTSKKADGGASKAKKSTKKKKEAVA
;
A
#
# COMPACT_ATOMS: atom_id res chain seq x y z
N MET A 1 -22.78 -2.70 30.85
CA MET A 1 -22.33 -1.42 30.26
C MET A 1 -21.04 -1.71 29.49
N SER A 2 -21.12 -1.81 28.16
CA SER A 2 -19.95 -2.14 27.32
C SER A 2 -19.01 -0.94 27.28
N ALA A 3 -17.76 -1.11 27.73
CA ALA A 3 -16.72 -0.12 27.54
C ALA A 3 -16.53 0.11 26.03
N ALA A 4 -16.43 1.37 25.60
CA ALA A 4 -15.99 1.67 24.24
C ALA A 4 -14.59 1.08 24.05
N PRO A 5 -14.30 0.42 22.92
CA PRO A 5 -12.96 -0.10 22.66
C PRO A 5 -11.98 1.06 22.74
N GLN A 6 -10.89 0.89 23.49
CA GLN A 6 -9.85 1.93 23.51
C GLN A 6 -9.21 1.98 22.12
N THR A 7 -9.21 3.17 21.53
CA THR A 7 -8.69 3.39 20.18
C THR A 7 -7.74 4.56 20.15
N VAL A 8 -6.66 4.41 19.41
CA VAL A 8 -5.72 5.50 19.11
C VAL A 8 -6.01 6.03 17.72
N ARG A 9 -6.11 7.36 17.61
CA ARG A 9 -6.39 8.05 16.36
C ARG A 9 -5.13 8.71 15.80
N ALA A 10 -4.91 8.55 14.50
CA ALA A 10 -4.02 9.39 13.72
C ALA A 10 -4.76 10.03 12.55
N HIS A 11 -4.38 11.24 12.18
CA HIS A 11 -5.01 11.95 11.07
C HIS A 11 -4.01 12.78 10.27
N ALA A 12 -4.17 12.79 8.95
CA ALA A 12 -3.49 13.71 8.05
C ALA A 12 -4.51 14.63 7.39
N LYS A 13 -4.27 15.94 7.46
CA LYS A 13 -5.15 16.96 6.88
C LYS A 13 -4.57 17.55 5.61
N TYR A 14 -5.46 17.94 4.69
CA TYR A 14 -5.13 18.62 3.44
C TYR A 14 -4.18 17.83 2.52
N VAL A 15 -4.35 16.50 2.50
CA VAL A 15 -3.59 15.63 1.59
C VAL A 15 -3.99 15.96 0.15
N ARG A 16 -3.01 16.16 -0.72
CA ARG A 16 -3.19 16.55 -2.14
C ARG A 16 -3.60 15.37 -3.03
N SER A 17 -4.59 14.60 -2.57
CA SER A 17 -5.15 13.43 -3.25
C SER A 17 -6.68 13.52 -3.25
N SER A 18 -7.32 12.90 -4.26
CA SER A 18 -8.77 12.77 -4.29
C SER A 18 -9.22 11.70 -3.30
N ALA A 19 -10.29 11.97 -2.55
CA ALA A 19 -10.82 11.04 -1.56
C ALA A 19 -11.11 9.65 -2.14
N GLN A 20 -11.65 9.57 -3.36
CA GLN A 20 -11.93 8.28 -4.02
C GLN A 20 -10.67 7.44 -4.27
N LYS A 21 -9.55 8.08 -4.65
CA LYS A 21 -8.29 7.36 -4.90
C LYS A 21 -7.71 6.80 -3.61
N SER A 22 -7.84 7.55 -2.52
CA SER A 22 -7.39 7.15 -1.19
C SER A 22 -8.27 6.05 -0.59
N ARG A 23 -9.59 6.12 -0.75
CA ARG A 23 -10.55 5.10 -0.26
C ARG A 23 -10.21 3.70 -0.76
N LEU A 24 -9.87 3.58 -2.04
CA LEU A 24 -9.49 2.31 -2.66
C LEU A 24 -8.26 1.64 -2.01
N VAL A 25 -7.35 2.41 -1.41
CA VAL A 25 -6.21 1.86 -0.67
C VAL A 25 -6.59 1.59 0.79
N VAL A 26 -7.36 2.50 1.40
CA VAL A 26 -7.82 2.39 2.78
C VAL A 26 -8.71 1.15 3.00
N ASP A 27 -9.52 0.79 2.01
CA ASP A 27 -10.38 -0.39 2.09
C ASP A 27 -9.57 -1.71 2.12
N LEU A 28 -8.33 -1.72 1.62
CA LEU A 28 -7.45 -2.90 1.67
C LEU A 28 -6.89 -3.17 3.07
N ILE A 29 -6.66 -2.10 3.84
CA ILE A 29 -6.01 -2.18 5.17
C ILE A 29 -7.03 -2.27 6.32
N ARG A 30 -8.32 -2.04 6.06
CA ARG A 30 -9.36 -2.07 7.09
C ARG A 30 -9.50 -3.49 7.65
N GLY A 31 -9.45 -3.62 8.98
CA GLY A 31 -9.55 -4.90 9.68
C GLY A 31 -8.32 -5.81 9.56
N ARG A 32 -7.21 -5.30 9.03
CA ARG A 32 -5.92 -6.02 8.97
C ARG A 32 -5.04 -5.68 10.16
N SER A 33 -4.11 -6.58 10.49
CA SER A 33 -3.05 -6.29 11.45
C SER A 33 -2.11 -5.22 10.89
N VAL A 34 -1.46 -4.46 11.77
CA VAL A 34 -0.48 -3.44 11.37
C VAL A 34 0.65 -4.01 10.50
N PRO A 35 1.25 -5.18 10.81
CA PRO A 35 2.29 -5.77 9.95
C PRO A 35 1.78 -6.13 8.54
N GLU A 36 0.57 -6.69 8.43
CA GLU A 36 -0.03 -7.00 7.14
C GLU A 36 -0.35 -5.72 6.35
N ALA A 37 -0.91 -4.71 7.01
CA ALA A 37 -1.21 -3.41 6.40
C ALA A 37 0.06 -2.72 5.88
N ARG A 38 1.18 -2.75 6.62
CA ARG A 38 2.47 -2.22 6.17
C ARG A 38 2.95 -2.90 4.89
N THR A 39 2.83 -4.23 4.81
CA THR A 39 3.18 -5.01 3.63
C THR A 39 2.33 -4.61 2.42
N ILE A 40 1.00 -4.54 2.59
CA ILE A 40 0.08 -4.14 1.52
C ILE A 40 0.40 -2.73 1.01
N LEU A 41 0.67 -1.78 1.92
CA LEU A 41 1.00 -0.41 1.55
C LEU A 41 2.35 -0.28 0.84
N ALA A 42 3.35 -1.08 1.24
CA ALA A 42 4.68 -1.09 0.63
C ALA A 42 4.64 -1.56 -0.84
N PHE A 43 3.82 -2.57 -1.15
CA PHE A 43 3.72 -3.15 -2.50
C PHE A 43 2.55 -2.61 -3.34
N SER A 44 1.77 -1.68 -2.80
CA SER A 44 0.71 -1.02 -3.55
C SER A 44 1.28 -0.11 -4.64
N THR A 45 0.78 -0.27 -5.88
CA THR A 45 1.17 0.55 -7.04
C THR A 45 0.67 2.00 -6.99
N ARG A 46 -0.31 2.28 -6.12
CA ARG A 46 -0.93 3.61 -6.01
C ARG A 46 -0.07 4.56 -5.19
N ALA A 47 0.21 5.75 -5.72
CA ALA A 47 1.02 6.78 -5.03
C ALA A 47 0.48 7.19 -3.65
N VAL A 48 -0.83 7.09 -3.42
CA VAL A 48 -1.48 7.45 -2.15
C VAL A 48 -1.06 6.51 -1.00
N SER A 49 -0.53 5.32 -1.30
CA SER A 49 -0.04 4.39 -0.27
C SER A 49 1.04 5.02 0.61
N ARG A 50 1.89 5.88 0.03
CA ARG A 50 2.97 6.58 0.76
C ARG A 50 2.43 7.53 1.82
N ASP A 51 1.33 8.22 1.53
CA ASP A 51 0.70 9.14 2.49
C ASP A 51 0.00 8.35 3.60
N ILE A 52 -0.68 7.26 3.26
CA ILE A 52 -1.38 6.39 4.22
C ILE A 52 -0.38 5.68 5.15
N ASP A 53 0.75 5.19 4.61
CA ASP A 53 1.82 4.55 5.39
C ASP A 53 2.40 5.50 6.45
N LYS A 54 2.61 6.78 6.11
CA LYS A 54 3.02 7.79 7.10
C LYS A 54 2.00 7.95 8.23
N VAL A 55 0.70 7.98 7.91
CA VAL A 55 -0.37 8.08 8.92
C VAL A 55 -0.42 6.83 9.79
N LEU A 56 -0.27 5.65 9.19
CA LEU A 56 -0.24 4.38 9.93
C LEU A 56 0.95 4.32 10.89
N ARG A 57 2.15 4.73 10.44
CA ARG A 57 3.35 4.82 11.30
C ARG A 57 3.14 5.78 12.47
N SER A 58 2.50 6.93 12.21
CA SER A 58 2.14 7.88 13.27
C SER A 58 1.13 7.29 14.26
N ALA A 59 0.16 6.50 13.80
CA ALA A 59 -0.80 5.84 14.68
C ALA A 59 -0.12 4.84 15.62
N VAL A 60 0.82 4.04 15.10
CA VAL A 60 1.60 3.07 15.86
C VAL A 60 2.48 3.78 16.89
N ALA A 61 3.22 4.81 16.49
CA ALA A 61 4.06 5.58 17.40
C ALA A 61 3.26 6.25 18.54
N ASN A 62 2.04 6.73 18.23
CA ASN A 62 1.15 7.30 19.25
C ASN A 62 0.63 6.23 20.22
N ALA A 63 0.38 5.01 19.75
CA ALA A 63 -0.05 3.90 20.60
C ALA A 63 1.09 3.42 21.52
N GLU A 64 2.30 3.29 20.99
CA GLU A 64 3.50 2.94 21.76
C GLU A 64 3.81 4.01 22.82
N THR A 65 3.83 5.28 22.44
CA THR A 65 4.26 6.36 23.34
C THR A 65 3.23 6.68 24.43
N ASN A 66 1.94 6.73 24.08
CA ASN A 66 0.92 7.20 25.03
C ASN A 66 0.28 6.06 25.84
N LEU A 67 0.18 4.86 25.27
CA LEU A 67 -0.52 3.72 25.90
C LEU A 67 0.40 2.53 26.19
N GLY A 68 1.66 2.58 25.75
CA GLY A 68 2.62 1.48 25.95
C GLY A 68 2.25 0.20 25.19
N TRP A 69 1.41 0.30 24.15
CA TRP A 69 0.99 -0.86 23.38
C TRP A 69 2.10 -1.32 22.43
N ASN A 70 2.21 -2.63 22.24
CA ASN A 70 3.12 -3.19 21.25
C ASN A 70 2.58 -2.97 19.83
N GLY A 71 3.39 -2.38 18.95
CA GLY A 71 2.99 -2.00 17.59
C GLY A 71 2.58 -3.17 16.68
N ASP A 72 3.11 -4.37 16.93
CA ASP A 72 2.83 -5.56 16.12
C ASP A 72 1.47 -6.22 16.46
N ASP A 73 0.98 -6.01 17.67
CA ASP A 73 -0.28 -6.58 18.17
C ASP A 73 -1.50 -5.68 17.85
N LEU A 74 -1.26 -4.57 17.16
CA LEU A 74 -2.29 -3.60 16.78
C LEU A 74 -3.04 -4.03 15.52
N VAL A 75 -4.33 -3.70 15.51
CA VAL A 75 -5.22 -3.91 14.36
C VAL A 75 -5.82 -2.58 13.94
N VAL A 76 -5.95 -2.40 12.62
CA VAL A 76 -6.66 -1.25 12.05
C VAL A 76 -8.15 -1.49 12.20
N GLN A 77 -8.74 -0.97 13.27
CA GLN A 77 -10.15 -1.13 13.56
C GLN A 77 -11.02 -0.40 12.52
N ALA A 78 -10.68 0.86 12.23
CA ALA A 78 -11.41 1.65 11.26
C ALA A 78 -10.48 2.66 10.57
N ALA A 79 -10.78 2.94 9.31
CA ALA A 79 -10.03 3.90 8.54
C ALA A 79 -10.97 4.61 7.56
N PHE A 80 -10.94 5.94 7.60
CA PHE A 80 -11.86 6.82 6.89
C PHE A 80 -11.09 7.84 6.07
N VAL A 81 -11.70 8.23 4.94
CA VAL A 81 -11.20 9.32 4.11
C VAL A 81 -12.34 10.27 3.79
N ASP A 82 -12.22 11.46 4.34
CA ASP A 82 -13.16 12.56 4.15
C ASP A 82 -12.68 13.48 3.03
N GLU A 83 -13.64 14.11 2.37
CA GLU A 83 -13.34 15.11 1.36
C GLU A 83 -12.88 16.41 2.03
N GLY A 84 -11.78 16.97 1.53
CA GLY A 84 -11.22 18.22 1.99
C GLY A 84 -11.67 19.41 1.14
N PRO A 85 -11.18 20.62 1.46
CA PRO A 85 -11.47 21.80 0.66
C PRO A 85 -10.98 21.62 -0.78
N THR A 86 -11.86 21.93 -1.73
CA THR A 86 -11.57 21.82 -3.16
C THR A 86 -11.23 23.19 -3.73
N LEU A 87 -10.02 23.32 -4.30
CA LEU A 87 -9.61 24.54 -4.97
C LEU A 87 -10.09 24.54 -6.42
N LYS A 88 -10.68 25.66 -6.85
CA LYS A 88 -11.16 25.86 -8.22
C LYS A 88 -10.07 26.54 -9.06
N ARG A 89 -9.84 26.04 -10.28
CA ARG A 89 -8.97 26.66 -11.30
C ARG A 89 -9.71 26.64 -12.63
N TRP A 90 -9.47 27.63 -13.49
CA TRP A 90 -10.11 27.70 -14.81
C TRP A 90 -9.11 27.31 -15.89
N SER A 91 -9.61 26.64 -16.93
CA SER A 91 -8.83 26.29 -18.10
C SER A 91 -9.58 26.70 -19.36
N PRO A 92 -8.95 27.48 -20.26
CA PRO A 92 -9.59 27.93 -21.50
C PRO A 92 -9.83 26.75 -22.44
N ARG A 93 -10.93 26.81 -23.20
CA ARG A 93 -11.33 25.82 -24.21
C ARG A 93 -11.70 26.52 -25.53
N ALA A 94 -11.85 25.73 -26.59
CA ALA A 94 -12.22 26.23 -27.90
C ALA A 94 -13.55 27.02 -27.88
N ARG A 95 -13.67 27.98 -28.79
CA ARG A 95 -14.86 28.83 -28.99
C ARG A 95 -15.26 29.64 -27.73
N GLY A 96 -14.28 30.23 -27.03
CA GLY A 96 -14.54 31.11 -25.88
C GLY A 96 -15.11 30.40 -24.63
N ARG A 97 -15.08 29.07 -24.59
CA ARG A 97 -15.60 28.28 -23.46
C ARG A 97 -14.55 28.18 -22.34
N VAL A 98 -15.00 28.03 -21.10
CA VAL A 98 -14.13 27.84 -19.94
C VAL A 98 -14.58 26.61 -19.16
N ASN A 99 -13.63 25.72 -18.88
CA ASN A 99 -13.87 24.58 -18.00
C ASN A 99 -13.25 24.82 -16.62
N GLN A 100 -13.87 24.26 -15.60
CA GLN A 100 -13.35 24.28 -14.24
C GLN A 100 -12.54 23.00 -13.96
N ILE A 101 -11.31 23.17 -13.47
CA ILE A 101 -10.46 22.12 -12.92
C ILE A 101 -10.57 22.16 -11.40
N LEU A 102 -10.97 21.05 -10.80
CA LEU A 102 -11.07 20.89 -9.35
C LEU A 102 -9.79 20.24 -8.80
N LYS A 103 -9.03 20.98 -7.99
CA LYS A 103 -7.91 20.44 -7.23
C LYS A 103 -8.44 20.03 -5.85
N ARG A 104 -9.01 18.82 -5.80
CA ARG A 104 -9.57 18.21 -4.58
C ARG A 104 -8.46 17.85 -3.60
N THR A 105 -8.78 17.92 -2.32
CA THR A 105 -7.92 17.42 -1.23
C THR A 105 -8.71 16.42 -0.38
N SER A 106 -8.03 15.68 0.48
CA SER A 106 -8.66 14.73 1.39
C SER A 106 -8.07 14.80 2.80
N HIS A 107 -8.87 14.38 3.77
CA HIS A 107 -8.44 14.14 5.13
C HIS A 107 -8.46 12.64 5.40
N ILE A 108 -7.36 12.07 5.88
CA ILE A 108 -7.23 10.63 6.17
C ILE A 108 -7.24 10.47 7.68
N THR A 109 -8.11 9.59 8.20
CA THR A 109 -8.15 9.22 9.62
C THR A 109 -7.98 7.71 9.73
N ILE A 110 -7.06 7.27 10.57
CA ILE A 110 -6.83 5.85 10.90
C ILE A 110 -7.03 5.68 12.41
N LEU A 111 -7.80 4.67 12.78
CA LEU A 111 -8.04 4.23 14.15
C LEU A 111 -7.42 2.85 14.33
N VAL A 112 -6.52 2.74 15.30
CA VAL A 112 -5.89 1.47 15.70
C VAL A 112 -6.35 1.09 17.10
N ALA A 113 -6.52 -0.21 17.32
CA ALA A 113 -6.91 -0.78 18.60
C ALA A 113 -6.07 -2.03 18.88
N GLN A 114 -5.95 -2.39 20.16
CA GLN A 114 -5.35 -3.66 20.56
C GLN A 114 -6.30 -4.81 20.21
N ALA A 115 -5.76 -5.92 19.70
CA ALA A 115 -6.55 -7.09 19.40
C ALA A 115 -6.87 -7.88 20.69
N ASP A 116 -8.12 -7.85 21.15
CA ASP A 116 -8.60 -8.72 22.22
C ASP A 116 -8.80 -10.16 21.70
N GLY A 117 -7.71 -10.89 21.45
CA GLY A 117 -7.71 -12.36 21.30
C GLY A 117 -8.48 -13.00 20.15
N VAL A 118 -9.10 -12.25 19.23
CA VAL A 118 -9.79 -12.81 18.06
C VAL A 118 -8.84 -12.85 16.87
N PRO A 119 -8.65 -14.02 16.22
CA PRO A 119 -7.74 -14.16 15.09
C PRO A 119 -8.21 -13.23 13.96
N VAL A 120 -7.38 -12.23 13.70
CA VAL A 120 -7.43 -11.42 12.48
C VAL A 120 -7.43 -12.39 11.30
N LYS A 121 -8.45 -12.26 10.44
CA LYS A 121 -8.71 -13.09 9.27
C LYS A 121 -7.40 -13.68 8.71
N PRO A 122 -7.09 -14.96 8.96
CA PRO A 122 -5.92 -15.56 8.35
C PRO A 122 -6.13 -15.48 6.85
N ALA A 123 -5.09 -15.09 6.14
CA ALA A 123 -4.99 -15.25 4.71
C ALA A 123 -5.05 -16.75 4.37
N ALA A 124 -6.24 -17.35 4.40
CA ALA A 124 -6.48 -18.62 3.77
C ALA A 124 -6.53 -18.39 2.25
N ALA A 125 -5.64 -19.10 1.54
CA ALA A 125 -5.50 -19.22 0.08
C ALA A 125 -4.59 -18.21 -0.66
N ALA A 126 -3.29 -18.25 -0.37
CA ALA A 126 -2.25 -18.16 -1.40
C ALA A 126 -1.23 -19.28 -1.18
N ALA A 127 -1.31 -20.33 -1.98
CA ALA A 127 -0.39 -21.46 -1.93
C ALA A 127 1.05 -21.05 -2.34
N PRO A 128 2.11 -21.55 -1.69
CA PRO A 128 3.47 -21.43 -2.18
C PRO A 128 3.77 -22.58 -3.16
N ALA A 129 3.93 -22.27 -4.45
CA ALA A 129 4.55 -23.21 -5.39
C ALA A 129 6.09 -23.08 -5.31
N THR A 130 6.68 -24.00 -4.54
CA THR A 130 8.00 -24.66 -4.71
C THR A 130 9.28 -23.83 -4.84
N THR A 131 10.11 -23.91 -3.79
CA THR A 131 11.57 -23.77 -3.84
C THR A 131 12.26 -25.10 -4.19
N SER A 132 13.09 -25.04 -5.24
CA SER A 132 14.35 -25.76 -5.47
C SER A 132 14.49 -27.27 -5.17
N LYS A 133 14.79 -28.06 -6.23
CA LYS A 133 15.86 -29.05 -6.20
C LYS A 133 16.69 -28.97 -7.47
N LYS A 134 17.95 -28.57 -7.31
CA LYS A 134 19.05 -28.74 -8.26
C LYS A 134 19.93 -29.85 -7.66
N ALA A 135 20.12 -30.96 -8.37
CA ALA A 135 21.24 -31.87 -8.18
C ALA A 135 21.42 -32.73 -9.45
N ASP A 136 22.50 -32.38 -10.14
CA ASP A 136 23.35 -33.09 -11.10
C ASP A 136 23.07 -34.53 -11.56
N GLY A 137 23.40 -34.74 -12.84
CA GLY A 137 23.81 -36.03 -13.38
C GLY A 137 23.91 -36.11 -14.90
N GLY A 138 25.12 -35.90 -15.46
CA GLY A 138 25.57 -36.69 -16.61
C GLY A 138 25.77 -35.98 -17.96
N ALA A 139 27.03 -35.81 -18.33
CA ALA A 139 27.52 -35.27 -19.60
C ALA A 139 27.33 -36.20 -20.81
N SER A 140 27.14 -35.61 -22.00
CA SER A 140 27.65 -36.21 -23.25
C SER A 140 28.02 -35.13 -24.27
N LYS A 141 29.30 -35.15 -24.64
CA LYS A 141 29.99 -34.36 -25.67
C LYS A 141 29.32 -34.45 -27.04
N ALA A 142 29.36 -33.36 -27.82
CA ALA A 142 29.71 -33.42 -29.24
C ALA A 142 30.33 -32.09 -29.70
N LYS A 143 31.65 -32.13 -29.95
CA LYS A 143 32.45 -31.11 -30.63
C LYS A 143 32.40 -31.37 -32.13
N LYS A 144 32.11 -30.35 -32.94
CA LYS A 144 32.53 -30.20 -34.35
C LYS A 144 32.20 -28.76 -34.76
N SER A 145 33.01 -27.94 -35.41
CA SER A 145 34.43 -27.90 -35.74
C SER A 145 34.67 -26.51 -36.34
N THR A 146 35.79 -25.90 -35.98
CA THR A 146 36.46 -24.73 -36.58
C THR A 146 36.36 -24.58 -38.11
N LYS A 147 36.28 -23.34 -38.63
CA LYS A 147 37.43 -22.58 -39.21
C LYS A 147 37.02 -21.17 -39.70
N LYS A 148 37.85 -20.18 -39.39
CA LYS A 148 37.82 -18.79 -39.85
C LYS A 148 38.96 -18.60 -40.89
N LYS A 149 38.67 -18.04 -42.08
CA LYS A 149 39.53 -17.22 -42.97
C LYS A 149 38.74 -16.96 -44.28
N LYS A 150 38.42 -15.71 -44.67
CA LYS A 150 39.26 -14.67 -45.32
C LYS A 150 39.43 -14.95 -46.83
N GLU A 151 38.74 -14.20 -47.69
CA GLU A 151 39.27 -13.40 -48.83
C GLU A 151 38.16 -12.91 -49.78
N ALA A 152 38.47 -11.80 -50.46
CA ALA A 152 37.63 -11.00 -51.33
C ALA A 152 37.75 -11.43 -52.81
N VAL A 153 37.01 -10.71 -53.68
CA VAL A 153 37.10 -10.55 -55.16
C VAL A 153 35.90 -11.11 -55.93
N ALA A 154 34.99 -10.21 -56.30
CA ALA A 154 34.45 -9.97 -57.65
C ALA A 154 33.72 -8.62 -57.65
#